data_AF-A0A958H5A5-F1
#
_entry.id   AF-A0A958H5A5-F1
#
_cell.length_a   1.000
_cell.length_b   1.000
_cell.length_c   1.000
_cell.angle_alpha   90.00
_cell.angle_beta   90.00
_cell.angle_gamma   90.00
#
_symmetry.space_group_name_H-M   'P 1'
#
loop_
_entity.id
_entity.type
_entity.pdbx_description
1 polymer ?
#
loop_
_entity_poly.entity_id
_entity_poly.type
_entity_poly.pdbx_seq_one_letter_code
_entity_poly.pdbx_strand_id
1 'polypeptide(L)'
;GIDGMVNTFKSGGLNVLLSIPKAPTWARPPGADLSVEGPPADPATFANFLGQLAGRYCGTVNAIEVWNEQNLHYEWGNQPLDPAGYMAMLKPAYRAIKAACPSTFVISGAPTPTGAPAPWAMDDFAYLEAMYQNGLKDYSDGIGAHPSGFNVSPDVGGGQAACDFISSQGSSYTGPC
;
A
#
# COMPACT_ATOMS: atom_id res chain seq x y z
N GLY A 1 -17.45 -10.37 -12.40
CA GLY A 1 -17.00 -10.46 -10.99
C GLY A 1 -15.51 -10.77 -10.94
N ILE A 2 -14.89 -10.69 -9.76
CA ILE A 2 -13.44 -10.87 -9.60
C ILE A 2 -12.98 -12.24 -10.14
N ASP A 3 -13.73 -13.32 -9.89
CA ASP A 3 -13.42 -14.66 -10.41
C ASP A 3 -13.20 -14.68 -11.92
N GLY A 4 -14.07 -14.02 -12.68
CA GLY A 4 -13.98 -13.98 -14.14
C GLY A 4 -12.73 -13.23 -14.62
N MET A 5 -12.36 -12.14 -13.94
CA MET A 5 -11.16 -11.37 -14.27
C MET A 5 -9.89 -12.15 -13.98
N VAL A 6 -9.80 -12.76 -12.79
CA VAL A 6 -8.66 -13.62 -12.41
C VAL A 6 -8.49 -14.77 -13.41
N ASN A 7 -9.57 -15.46 -13.76
CA ASN A 7 -9.51 -16.55 -14.72
C ASN A 7 -9.11 -16.09 -16.12
N THR A 8 -9.55 -14.91 -16.54
CA THR A 8 -9.18 -14.33 -17.85
C THR A 8 -7.70 -13.99 -17.92
N PHE A 9 -7.14 -13.35 -16.89
CA PHE A 9 -5.71 -13.04 -16.87
C PHE A 9 -4.87 -14.32 -16.78
N LYS A 10 -5.31 -15.28 -15.97
CA LYS A 10 -4.61 -16.56 -15.83
C LYS A 10 -4.61 -17.37 -17.14
N SER A 11 -5.75 -17.44 -17.85
CA SER A 11 -5.82 -18.13 -19.14
C SER A 11 -5.00 -17.45 -20.23
N GLY A 12 -4.78 -16.13 -20.10
CA GLY A 12 -3.84 -15.35 -20.91
C GLY A 12 -2.36 -15.53 -20.54
N GLY A 13 -2.02 -16.37 -19.54
CA GLY A 13 -0.64 -16.58 -19.10
C GLY A 13 -0.04 -15.41 -18.32
N LEU A 14 -0.86 -14.48 -17.83
CA LEU A 14 -0.41 -13.33 -17.04
C LEU A 14 -0.31 -13.70 -15.55
N ASN A 15 0.64 -13.07 -14.87
CA ASN A 15 0.70 -13.08 -13.41
C ASN A 15 -0.24 -12.00 -12.85
N VAL A 16 -0.97 -12.34 -11.80
CA VAL A 16 -1.97 -11.45 -11.20
C VAL A 16 -1.50 -10.99 -9.82
N LEU A 17 -1.45 -9.67 -9.63
CA LEU A 17 -1.39 -9.04 -8.32
C LEU A 17 -2.78 -8.47 -8.01
N LEU A 18 -3.32 -8.80 -6.84
CA LEU A 18 -4.52 -8.17 -6.30
C LEU A 18 -4.11 -7.10 -5.28
N SER A 19 -4.39 -5.83 -5.59
CA SER A 19 -4.23 -4.75 -4.63
C SER A 19 -5.50 -4.62 -3.79
N ILE A 20 -5.32 -4.62 -2.46
CA ILE A 20 -6.39 -4.44 -1.48
C ILE A 20 -6.13 -3.10 -0.79
N PRO A 21 -6.61 -1.98 -1.37
CA PRO A 21 -6.15 -0.65 -0.98
C PRO A 21 -6.65 -0.22 0.39
N LYS A 22 -7.73 -0.86 0.88
CA LYS A 22 -8.44 -0.43 2.08
C LYS A 22 -9.15 -1.57 2.79
N ALA A 23 -9.56 -1.30 4.02
CA ALA A 23 -10.47 -2.17 4.75
C ALA A 23 -11.88 -2.10 4.12
N PRO A 24 -12.56 -3.23 3.91
CA PRO A 24 -13.95 -3.24 3.51
C PRO A 24 -14.84 -2.49 4.49
N THR A 25 -15.92 -1.85 4.02
CA THR A 25 -16.83 -1.04 4.85
C THR A 25 -17.34 -1.79 6.10
N TRP A 26 -17.64 -3.08 5.98
CA TRP A 26 -18.12 -3.91 7.10
C TRP A 26 -17.05 -4.17 8.17
N ALA A 27 -15.77 -3.95 7.87
CA ALA A 27 -14.66 -4.11 8.80
C ALA A 27 -14.22 -2.77 9.44
N ARG A 28 -14.82 -1.64 9.04
CA ARG A 28 -14.44 -0.30 9.52
C ARG A 28 -14.96 -0.07 10.96
N PRO A 29 -14.29 0.78 11.77
CA PRO A 29 -14.79 1.15 13.10
C PRO A 29 -16.21 1.72 13.07
N PRO A 30 -17.05 1.45 14.09
CA PRO A 30 -18.34 2.12 14.23
C PRO A 30 -18.17 3.64 14.24
N GLY A 31 -18.93 4.35 13.41
CA GLY A 31 -18.86 5.81 13.29
C GLY A 31 -17.63 6.33 12.53
N ALA A 32 -16.83 5.47 11.90
CA ALA A 32 -15.75 5.91 11.02
C ALA A 32 -16.29 6.78 9.87
N ASP A 33 -15.50 7.76 9.45
CA ASP A 33 -15.74 8.50 8.22
C ASP A 33 -15.55 7.55 7.01
N LEU A 34 -16.64 7.30 6.29
CA LEU A 34 -16.67 6.45 5.10
C LEU A 34 -16.52 7.25 3.80
N SER A 35 -16.33 8.58 3.88
CA SER A 35 -16.00 9.41 2.72
C SER A 35 -14.51 9.35 2.36
N VAL A 36 -13.69 8.82 3.27
CA VAL A 36 -12.26 8.54 3.08
C VAL A 36 -11.96 7.06 3.37
N GLU A 37 -10.77 6.62 3.00
CA GLU A 37 -10.32 5.26 3.29
C GLU A 37 -9.85 5.13 4.74
N GLY A 38 -9.33 3.98 5.12
CA GLY A 38 -8.72 3.83 6.45
C GLY A 38 -8.86 2.44 7.05
N PRO A 39 -8.20 2.23 8.20
CA PRO A 39 -7.94 0.92 8.77
C PRO A 39 -9.20 0.15 9.22
N PRO A 40 -9.11 -1.18 9.38
CA PRO A 40 -10.17 -1.95 10.01
C PRO A 40 -10.29 -1.61 11.51
N ALA A 41 -11.45 -1.86 12.11
CA ALA A 41 -11.65 -1.79 13.56
C ALA A 41 -10.77 -2.80 14.31
N ASP A 42 -10.60 -3.97 13.70
CA ASP A 42 -9.80 -5.08 14.21
C ASP A 42 -8.88 -5.60 13.09
N PRO A 43 -7.55 -5.54 13.26
CA PRO A 43 -6.59 -6.12 12.33
C PRO A 43 -6.81 -7.61 12.03
N ALA A 44 -7.28 -8.40 13.01
CA ALA A 44 -7.51 -9.84 12.81
C ALA A 44 -8.67 -10.09 11.84
N THR A 45 -9.70 -9.25 11.88
CA THR A 45 -10.83 -9.30 10.95
C THR A 45 -10.38 -9.08 9.50
N PHE A 46 -9.50 -8.11 9.25
CA PHE A 46 -8.94 -7.87 7.92
C PHE A 46 -7.99 -8.99 7.48
N ALA A 47 -7.16 -9.51 8.39
CA ALA A 47 -6.30 -10.66 8.12
C ALA A 47 -7.10 -11.91 7.73
N ASN A 48 -8.22 -12.18 8.40
CA ASN A 48 -9.11 -13.30 8.07
C ASN A 48 -9.71 -13.15 6.67
N PHE A 49 -10.13 -11.94 6.29
CA PHE A 49 -10.59 -11.65 4.93
C PHE A 49 -9.50 -11.93 3.88
N LEU A 50 -8.27 -11.43 4.12
CA LEU A 50 -7.15 -11.67 3.22
C LEU A 50 -6.74 -13.15 3.14
N GLY A 51 -6.81 -13.89 4.24
CA GLY A 51 -6.61 -15.34 4.25
C GLY A 51 -7.65 -16.08 3.40
N GLN A 52 -8.93 -15.71 3.52
CA GLN A 52 -10.00 -16.28 2.67
C GLN A 52 -9.79 -15.95 1.19
N LEU A 53 -9.38 -14.71 0.88
CA LEU A 53 -9.08 -14.26 -0.47
C LEU A 53 -7.91 -15.06 -1.08
N ALA A 54 -6.82 -15.21 -0.32
CA ALA A 54 -5.65 -15.99 -0.72
C ALA A 54 -5.99 -17.47 -0.94
N GLY A 55 -6.77 -18.07 -0.04
CA GLY A 55 -7.23 -19.46 -0.19
C GLY A 55 -8.11 -19.65 -1.43
N ARG A 56 -9.04 -18.72 -1.71
CA ARG A 56 -9.91 -18.79 -2.89
C ARG A 56 -9.13 -18.76 -4.20
N TYR A 57 -8.09 -17.95 -4.28
CA TYR A 57 -7.31 -17.72 -5.49
C TYR A 57 -5.91 -18.35 -5.45
N CYS A 58 -5.72 -19.36 -4.60
CA CYS A 58 -4.43 -20.02 -4.49
C CYS A 58 -4.03 -20.66 -5.83
N GLY A 59 -2.83 -20.34 -6.31
CA GLY A 59 -2.30 -20.80 -7.60
C GLY A 59 -2.77 -19.99 -8.83
N THR A 60 -3.74 -19.09 -8.68
CA THR A 60 -4.20 -18.20 -9.75
C THR A 60 -3.81 -16.73 -9.54
N VAL A 61 -3.82 -16.27 -8.29
CA VAL A 61 -3.27 -14.97 -7.88
C VAL A 61 -1.85 -15.16 -7.34
N ASN A 62 -0.90 -14.48 -7.96
CA ASN A 62 0.52 -14.60 -7.64
C ASN A 62 0.90 -13.73 -6.44
N ALA A 63 0.30 -12.55 -6.32
CA ALA A 63 0.63 -11.60 -5.27
C ALA A 63 -0.62 -10.89 -4.72
N ILE A 64 -0.56 -10.52 -3.45
CA ILE A 64 -1.53 -9.64 -2.81
C ILE A 64 -0.77 -8.45 -2.22
N GLU A 65 -1.12 -7.25 -2.64
CA GLU A 65 -0.65 -6.01 -2.03
C GLU A 65 -1.60 -5.60 -0.92
N VAL A 66 -1.05 -5.41 0.27
CA VAL A 66 -1.80 -5.14 1.49
C VAL A 66 -1.70 -3.65 1.80
N TRP A 67 -2.77 -2.94 1.46
CA TRP A 67 -2.99 -1.50 1.60
C TRP A 67 -2.48 -0.63 0.44
N ASN A 68 -2.87 0.64 0.48
CA ASN A 68 -2.48 1.70 -0.43
C ASN A 68 -2.11 2.97 0.37
N GLU A 69 -0.95 3.56 0.10
CA GLU A 69 -0.57 4.93 0.51
C GLU A 69 -0.87 5.28 1.99
N GLN A 70 -0.57 4.36 2.91
CA GLN A 70 -0.80 4.49 4.36
C GLN A 70 -0.12 5.69 5.03
N ASN A 71 0.75 6.41 4.31
CA ASN A 71 1.40 7.63 4.75
C ASN A 71 0.61 8.91 4.38
N LEU A 72 -0.58 8.78 3.79
CA LEU A 72 -1.54 9.87 3.57
C LEU A 72 -2.72 9.80 4.53
N HIS A 73 -3.11 10.95 5.09
CA HIS A 73 -4.12 11.00 6.15
C HIS A 73 -5.48 10.43 5.71
N TYR A 74 -5.93 10.71 4.48
CA TYR A 74 -7.23 10.23 3.98
C TYR A 74 -7.20 8.74 3.59
N GLU A 75 -6.02 8.17 3.31
CA GLU A 75 -5.84 6.73 3.11
C GLU A 75 -5.85 5.98 4.46
N TRP A 76 -5.69 6.72 5.56
CA TRP A 76 -5.65 6.22 6.94
C TRP A 76 -6.81 6.73 7.82
N GLY A 77 -7.93 7.13 7.21
CA GLY A 77 -9.15 7.49 7.95
C GLY A 77 -9.07 8.80 8.72
N ASN A 78 -8.23 9.73 8.27
CA ASN A 78 -7.91 10.99 8.95
C ASN A 78 -7.38 10.79 10.38
N GLN A 79 -6.90 9.59 10.70
CA GLN A 79 -6.23 9.29 11.96
C GLN A 79 -4.77 9.77 11.89
N PRO A 80 -4.10 9.97 13.04
CA PRO A 80 -2.66 10.17 13.05
C PRO A 80 -1.95 9.08 12.25
N LEU A 81 -1.02 9.48 11.38
CA LEU A 81 -0.25 8.54 10.56
C LEU A 81 0.63 7.67 11.46
N ASP A 82 0.47 6.35 11.31
CA ASP A 82 1.01 5.38 12.25
C ASP A 82 1.65 4.19 11.51
N PRO A 83 2.96 4.25 11.22
CA PRO A 83 3.69 3.13 10.63
C PRO A 83 3.64 1.85 11.48
N ALA A 84 3.61 1.97 12.80
CA ALA A 84 3.52 0.82 13.71
C ALA A 84 2.12 0.20 13.65
N GLY A 85 1.07 1.02 13.59
CA GLY A 85 -0.31 0.61 13.36
C GLY A 85 -0.51 -0.10 12.02
N TYR A 86 0.09 0.41 10.95
CA TYR A 86 0.14 -0.29 9.67
C TYR A 86 0.81 -1.67 9.81
N MET A 87 1.94 -1.76 10.49
CA MET A 87 2.62 -3.04 10.73
C MET A 87 1.81 -4.00 11.62
N ALA A 88 1.01 -3.49 12.56
CA ALA A 88 0.09 -4.29 13.36
C ALA A 88 -1.04 -4.91 12.51
N MET A 89 -1.36 -4.32 11.36
CA MET A 89 -2.27 -4.87 10.36
C MET A 89 -1.58 -5.79 9.35
N LEU A 90 -0.39 -5.42 8.86
CA LEU A 90 0.34 -6.22 7.87
C LEU A 90 0.80 -7.58 8.43
N LYS A 91 1.31 -7.63 9.67
CA LYS A 91 1.81 -8.87 10.29
C LYS A 91 0.78 -10.00 10.33
N PRO A 92 -0.45 -9.81 10.87
CA PRO A 92 -1.46 -10.86 10.86
C PRO A 92 -1.95 -11.16 9.44
N ALA A 93 -2.06 -10.15 8.56
CA ALA A 93 -2.42 -10.37 7.15
C ALA A 93 -1.42 -11.29 6.43
N TYR A 94 -0.12 -11.04 6.57
CA TYR A 94 0.95 -11.87 6.04
C TYR A 94 0.79 -13.33 6.50
N ARG A 95 0.64 -13.54 7.82
CA ARG A 95 0.48 -14.89 8.38
C ARG A 95 -0.77 -15.60 7.85
N ALA A 96 -1.90 -14.90 7.76
CA ALA A 96 -3.15 -15.46 7.26
C ALA A 96 -3.06 -15.83 5.76
N ILE A 97 -2.45 -14.97 4.93
CA ILE A 97 -2.21 -15.24 3.51
C ILE A 97 -1.30 -16.45 3.35
N LYS A 98 -0.15 -16.47 4.04
CA LYS A 98 0.81 -17.57 3.95
C LYS A 98 0.25 -18.90 4.45
N ALA A 99 -0.59 -18.89 5.48
CA ALA A 99 -1.26 -20.09 5.98
C ALA A 99 -2.26 -20.65 4.97
N ALA A 100 -3.00 -19.78 4.26
CA ALA A 100 -3.99 -20.19 3.27
C ALA A 100 -3.38 -20.59 1.93
N CYS A 101 -2.32 -19.88 1.49
CA CYS A 101 -1.60 -20.15 0.25
C CYS A 101 -0.13 -19.73 0.37
N PRO A 102 0.78 -20.66 0.74
CA PRO A 102 2.20 -20.34 0.96
C PRO A 102 2.91 -19.75 -0.26
N SER A 103 2.43 -20.04 -1.49
CA SER A 103 3.01 -19.58 -2.74
C SER A 103 2.61 -18.15 -3.13
N THR A 104 1.63 -17.54 -2.47
CA THR A 104 1.24 -16.15 -2.75
C THR A 104 2.25 -15.19 -2.16
N PHE A 105 2.77 -14.27 -2.97
CA PHE A 105 3.62 -13.18 -2.51
C PHE A 105 2.76 -12.13 -1.79
N VAL A 106 3.25 -11.64 -0.65
CA VAL A 106 2.64 -10.57 0.13
C VAL A 106 3.48 -9.32 -0.07
N ILE A 107 2.89 -8.31 -0.70
CA ILE A 107 3.53 -7.03 -0.97
C ILE A 107 3.01 -6.02 0.06
N SER A 108 3.91 -5.26 0.70
CA SER A 108 3.47 -4.16 1.55
C SER A 108 2.81 -3.06 0.73
N GLY A 109 1.88 -2.33 1.32
CA GLY A 109 1.26 -1.16 0.71
C GLY A 109 2.32 -0.13 0.37
N ALA A 110 2.17 0.46 -0.82
CA ALA A 110 3.09 1.43 -1.36
C ALA A 110 2.90 2.81 -0.70
N PRO A 111 3.92 3.36 0.00
CA PRO A 111 3.88 4.76 0.40
C PRO A 111 3.85 5.67 -0.83
N THR A 112 3.14 6.79 -0.72
CA THR A 112 3.19 7.84 -1.72
C THR A 112 4.40 8.75 -1.46
N PRO A 113 5.22 9.10 -2.45
CA PRO A 113 6.13 10.21 -2.34
C PRO A 113 5.30 11.47 -2.11
N THR A 114 5.68 12.29 -1.14
CA THR A 114 4.89 13.46 -0.78
C THR A 114 5.76 14.51 -0.13
N GLY A 115 5.59 15.76 -0.56
CA GLY A 115 6.14 16.94 0.13
C GLY A 115 5.17 17.54 1.14
N ALA A 116 3.98 16.96 1.33
CA ALA A 116 2.99 17.51 2.25
C ALA A 116 3.45 17.33 3.70
N PRO A 117 3.36 18.36 4.55
CA PRO A 117 3.78 18.25 5.93
C PRO A 117 2.74 17.50 6.77
N ALA A 118 3.15 17.09 7.97
CA ALA A 118 2.21 16.69 9.00
C ALA A 118 1.15 17.78 9.24
N PRO A 119 -0.12 17.43 9.52
CA PRO A 119 -0.63 16.07 9.73
C PRO A 119 -1.08 15.34 8.44
N TRP A 120 -0.92 15.96 7.27
CA TRP A 120 -1.51 15.47 6.02
C TRP A 120 -0.76 14.28 5.44
N ALA A 121 0.56 14.29 5.55
CA ALA A 121 1.38 13.19 5.10
C ALA A 121 2.62 13.00 5.97
N MET A 122 3.25 11.84 5.83
CA MET A 122 4.57 11.52 6.33
C MET A 122 5.46 11.17 5.13
N ASP A 123 6.69 11.68 5.15
CA ASP A 123 7.73 11.36 4.16
C ASP A 123 7.83 9.84 3.96
N ASP A 124 7.88 9.40 2.70
CA ASP A 124 7.84 7.99 2.34
C ASP A 124 9.07 7.22 2.78
N PHE A 125 10.26 7.84 2.74
CA PHE A 125 11.48 7.24 3.30
C PHE A 125 11.38 7.07 4.81
N ALA A 126 10.94 8.10 5.53
CA ALA A 126 10.75 8.03 6.98
C ALA A 126 9.70 6.98 7.36
N TYR A 127 8.58 6.90 6.61
CA TYR A 127 7.54 5.91 6.84
C TYR A 127 8.06 4.49 6.57
N LEU A 128 8.78 4.27 5.47
CA LEU A 128 9.37 2.98 5.13
C LEU A 128 10.42 2.55 6.16
N GLU A 129 11.29 3.46 6.61
CA GLU A 129 12.24 3.20 7.69
C GLU A 129 11.52 2.77 8.97
N ALA A 130 10.46 3.47 9.36
CA ALA A 130 9.65 3.11 10.52
C ALA A 130 8.96 1.74 10.35
N MET A 131 8.52 1.36 9.14
CA MET A 131 8.02 0.01 8.87
C MET A 131 9.11 -1.04 9.11
N TYR A 132 10.34 -0.79 8.65
CA TYR A 132 11.49 -1.69 8.88
C TYR A 132 11.84 -1.83 10.36
N GLN A 133 11.85 -0.73 11.11
CA GLN A 133 12.04 -0.75 12.57
C GLN A 133 10.95 -1.56 13.28
N ASN A 134 9.75 -1.63 12.68
CA ASN A 134 8.64 -2.45 13.16
C ASN A 134 8.61 -3.86 12.54
N GLY A 135 9.67 -4.30 11.85
CA GLY A 135 9.87 -5.68 11.41
C GLY A 135 9.37 -6.01 10.00
N LEU A 136 9.17 -5.03 9.12
CA LEU A 136 8.71 -5.23 7.73
C LEU A 136 9.41 -6.39 7.02
N LYS A 137 10.73 -6.52 7.20
CA LYS A 137 11.57 -7.54 6.56
C LYS A 137 11.05 -8.98 6.73
N ASP A 138 10.37 -9.28 7.84
CA ASP A 138 9.90 -10.63 8.15
C ASP A 138 8.43 -10.86 7.75
N TYR A 139 7.74 -9.82 7.28
CA TYR A 139 6.28 -9.82 7.03
C TYR A 139 5.89 -9.25 5.67
N SER A 140 6.82 -9.22 4.71
CA SER A 140 6.54 -9.03 3.30
C SER A 140 7.53 -9.81 2.44
N ASP A 141 7.10 -10.24 1.27
CA ASP A 141 7.99 -10.81 0.24
C ASP A 141 8.47 -9.74 -0.75
N GLY A 142 7.82 -8.58 -0.75
CA GLY A 142 8.16 -7.43 -1.58
C GLY A 142 7.62 -6.13 -0.98
N ILE A 143 8.12 -5.00 -1.48
CA ILE A 143 7.78 -3.67 -1.00
C ILE A 143 7.05 -2.95 -2.13
N GLY A 144 5.83 -2.50 -1.87
CA GLY A 144 5.13 -1.60 -2.77
C GLY A 144 5.80 -0.23 -2.76
N ALA A 145 5.88 0.43 -3.92
CA ALA A 145 6.37 1.79 -4.05
C ALA A 145 5.63 2.50 -5.20
N HIS A 146 5.21 3.74 -4.98
CA HIS A 146 4.61 4.57 -6.02
C HIS A 146 5.59 5.66 -6.44
N PRO A 147 6.43 5.48 -7.48
CA PRO A 147 7.41 6.50 -7.87
C PRO A 147 6.75 7.66 -8.65
N SER A 148 5.94 8.47 -7.96
CA SER A 148 5.35 9.69 -8.53
C SER A 148 6.45 10.66 -8.96
N GLY A 149 6.59 10.87 -10.27
CA GLY A 149 7.67 11.69 -10.84
C GLY A 149 7.48 13.20 -10.72
N PHE A 150 6.35 13.71 -10.21
CA PHE A 150 6.09 15.15 -10.01
C PHE A 150 6.45 16.05 -11.21
N ASN A 151 6.09 15.62 -12.42
CA ASN A 151 6.41 16.31 -13.68
C ASN A 151 7.91 16.37 -14.03
N VAL A 152 8.72 15.50 -13.42
CA VAL A 152 10.12 15.26 -13.75
C VAL A 152 10.19 14.07 -14.71
N SER A 153 10.99 14.20 -15.77
CA SER A 153 11.24 13.10 -16.71
C SER A 153 11.84 11.89 -15.97
N PRO A 154 11.45 10.65 -16.30
CA PRO A 154 12.03 9.45 -15.68
C PRO A 154 13.56 9.31 -15.93
N ASP A 155 14.11 10.02 -16.92
CA ASP A 155 15.55 10.02 -17.21
C ASP A 155 16.35 11.00 -16.32
N VAL A 156 15.66 11.87 -15.57
CA VAL A 156 16.30 12.84 -14.68
C VAL A 156 16.47 12.20 -13.31
N GLY A 157 17.70 12.23 -12.80
CA GLY A 157 17.97 11.74 -11.44
C GLY A 157 17.15 12.48 -10.38
N GLY A 158 16.85 11.80 -9.27
CA GLY A 158 16.15 12.40 -8.14
C GLY A 158 16.95 13.50 -7.42
N GLY A 159 16.38 14.07 -6.36
CA GLY A 159 17.04 15.09 -5.53
C GLY A 159 17.24 16.42 -6.27
N GLN A 160 18.43 17.03 -6.15
CA GLN A 160 18.69 18.37 -6.71
C GLN A 160 18.47 18.44 -8.22
N ALA A 161 18.82 17.37 -8.96
CA ALA A 161 18.61 17.34 -10.41
C ALA A 161 17.12 17.42 -10.79
N ALA A 162 16.25 16.79 -10.00
CA ALA A 162 14.80 16.91 -10.14
C ALA A 162 14.33 18.34 -9.81
N CYS A 163 14.86 18.96 -8.74
CA CYS A 163 14.53 20.34 -8.37
C CYS A 163 14.93 21.37 -9.43
N ASP A 164 16.13 21.22 -9.98
CA ASP A 164 16.64 22.06 -11.07
C ASP A 164 15.78 21.89 -12.33
N PHE A 165 15.40 20.65 -12.66
CA PHE A 165 14.52 20.36 -13.79
C PHE A 165 13.17 21.05 -13.64
N ILE A 166 12.48 20.88 -12.50
CA ILE A 166 11.18 21.51 -12.24
C ILE A 166 11.27 23.04 -12.36
N SER A 167 12.30 23.64 -11.74
CA SER A 167 12.51 25.09 -11.76
C SER A 167 12.71 25.61 -13.19
N SER A 168 13.43 24.86 -14.03
CA SER A 168 13.67 25.24 -15.43
C SER A 168 12.42 25.19 -16.31
N GLN A 169 11.42 24.38 -15.94
CA GLN A 169 10.16 24.24 -16.69
C GLN A 169 9.14 25.34 -16.33
N GLY A 170 9.43 26.19 -15.34
CA GLY A 170 8.50 27.23 -14.87
C GLY A 170 7.24 26.66 -14.20
N SER A 171 7.30 25.42 -13.69
CA SER A 171 6.18 24.78 -12.99
C SER A 171 5.89 25.52 -11.68
N SER A 172 4.62 25.79 -11.39
CA SER A 172 4.18 26.33 -10.10
C SER A 172 4.14 25.27 -8.98
N TYR A 173 4.22 23.99 -9.36
CA TYR A 173 4.31 22.86 -8.44
C TYR A 173 5.74 22.32 -8.45
N THR A 174 6.40 22.36 -7.29
CA THR A 174 7.81 21.97 -7.12
C THR A 174 8.00 20.61 -6.44
N GLY A 175 6.91 19.93 -6.08
CA GLY A 175 6.99 18.62 -5.41
C GLY A 175 7.66 18.76 -4.02
N PRO A 176 8.60 17.86 -3.66
CA PRO A 176 9.39 17.98 -2.43
C PRO A 176 10.57 18.98 -2.55
N CYS A 177 10.73 19.64 -3.69
CA CYS A 177 11.56 20.83 -3.86
C CYS A 177 10.74 22.09 -3.50
#